data_AF-A0A6C0B1V0-F1
#
_entry.id   AF-A0A6C0B1V0-F1
#
_cell.length_a   1.000
_cell.length_b   1.000
_cell.length_c   1.000
_cell.angle_alpha   90.00
_cell.angle_beta   90.00
_cell.angle_gamma   90.00
#
_symmetry.space_group_name_H-M   'P 1'
#
loop_
_entity.id
_entity.type
_entity.pdbx_description
1 polymer ?
#
loop_
_entity_poly.entity_id
_entity_poly.type
_entity_poly.pdbx_seq_one_letter_code
_entity_poly.pdbx_strand_id
1 'polypeptide(L)'
;MKTLVLYVFHVFNDRVQIFIDKAIFEDENTDFIVIANDKTIDFKVPAYVKTFKRDNIGFDFGGWTDALLTDDLYKSYDNFIFVNSSVLGPFLPDYFTGKWTDIYLAGLKDNVKLFGSTINTCANYADPIKFSHVQSYIFALNRETLDLLIINNIFSKNHYAKTMDEAVWYKEVHMSRVIRANGGNIGSLLKYYQGVDFTFKVKPKVILLGDLLNNRCRNVLWNEYDLVFVKGNRDIIF
;
A
#
# COMPACT_ATOMS: atom_id res chain seq x y z
N MET A 1 -11.86 -10.35 13.21
CA MET A 1 -10.76 -10.42 12.21
C MET A 1 -9.69 -9.47 12.67
N LYS A 2 -8.44 -9.92 12.74
CA LYS A 2 -7.33 -9.11 13.24
C LYS A 2 -6.54 -8.50 12.08
N THR A 3 -6.23 -7.21 12.15
CA THR A 3 -5.52 -6.47 11.11
C THR A 3 -4.15 -6.03 11.60
N LEU A 4 -3.13 -6.17 10.75
CA LEU A 4 -1.80 -5.59 10.98
C LEU A 4 -1.57 -4.45 9.98
N VAL A 5 -1.31 -3.25 10.49
CA VAL A 5 -0.86 -2.11 9.68
C VAL A 5 0.66 -1.99 9.80
N LEU A 6 1.36 -2.10 8.66
CA LEU A 6 2.81 -2.01 8.56
C LEU A 6 3.21 -0.69 7.91
N TYR A 7 3.72 0.23 8.72
CA TYR A 7 4.22 1.52 8.24
C TYR A 7 5.75 1.52 8.17
N VAL A 8 6.34 1.79 7.00
CA VAL A 8 7.80 1.77 6.80
C VAL A 8 8.35 3.13 6.39
N PHE A 9 9.52 3.49 6.93
CA PHE A 9 10.25 4.70 6.57
C PHE A 9 11.76 4.50 6.63
N HIS A 10 12.51 5.26 5.82
CA HIS A 10 13.98 5.31 5.89
C HIS A 10 14.50 6.63 6.49
N VAL A 11 13.74 7.71 6.36
CA VAL A 11 14.09 9.03 6.90
C VAL A 11 12.91 9.53 7.74
N PHE A 12 13.19 9.96 8.96
CA PHE A 12 12.18 10.60 9.81
C PHE A 12 11.96 12.05 9.34
N ASN A 13 10.77 12.34 8.82
CA ASN A 13 10.37 13.65 8.32
C ASN A 13 8.95 13.97 8.78
N ASP A 14 8.45 15.16 8.45
CA ASP A 14 7.13 15.62 8.90
C ASP A 14 5.98 14.69 8.50
N ARG A 15 6.05 14.01 7.34
CA ARG A 15 5.03 13.01 6.96
C ARG A 15 5.02 11.81 7.88
N VAL A 16 6.20 11.37 8.33
CA VAL A 16 6.32 10.30 9.33
C VAL A 16 5.69 10.73 10.65
N GLN A 17 6.00 11.94 11.11
CA GLN A 17 5.41 12.50 12.33
C GLN A 17 3.89 12.61 12.21
N ILE A 18 3.38 13.13 11.08
CA ILE A 18 1.94 13.23 10.80
C ILE A 18 1.27 11.86 10.82
N PHE A 19 1.87 10.83 10.21
CA PHE A 19 1.30 9.48 10.25
C PHE A 19 1.22 8.95 11.68
N ILE A 20 2.28 9.10 12.47
CA ILE A 20 2.30 8.67 13.88
C ILE A 20 1.23 9.40 14.69
N ASP A 21 1.09 10.72 14.49
CA ASP A 21 0.19 11.55 15.30
C ASP A 21 -1.28 11.48 14.87
N LYS A 22 -1.56 11.19 13.60
CA LYS A 22 -2.90 11.33 13.00
C LYS A 22 -3.47 10.03 12.44
N ALA A 23 -2.64 9.06 12.06
CA ALA A 23 -3.09 7.81 11.46
C ALA A 23 -3.13 6.64 12.45
N ILE A 24 -2.29 6.65 13.48
CA ILE A 24 -2.23 5.59 14.48
C ILE A 24 -3.32 5.80 15.53
N PHE A 25 -4.00 4.71 15.88
CA PHE A 25 -5.02 4.67 16.93
C PHE A 25 -4.96 3.33 17.68
N GLU A 26 -5.55 3.28 18.88
CA GLU A 26 -5.68 2.06 19.67
C GLU A 26 -6.99 1.34 19.32
N ASP A 27 -6.91 0.03 19.09
CA ASP A 27 -8.07 -0.81 18.77
C ASP A 27 -7.78 -2.27 19.10
N GLU A 28 -8.80 -3.00 19.56
CA GLU A 28 -8.67 -4.43 19.90
C GLU A 28 -8.37 -5.34 18.70
N ASN A 29 -8.76 -4.91 17.49
CA ASN A 29 -8.66 -5.71 16.27
C ASN A 29 -7.62 -5.17 15.27
N THR A 30 -6.93 -4.07 15.59
CA THR A 30 -5.97 -3.43 14.68
C THR A 30 -4.66 -3.15 15.41
N ASP A 31 -3.61 -3.88 15.04
CA ASP A 31 -2.27 -3.63 15.55
C ASP A 31 -1.48 -2.79 14.54
N PHE A 32 -0.62 -1.90 15.05
CA PHE A 32 0.32 -1.14 14.24
C PHE A 32 1.76 -1.61 14.50
N ILE A 33 2.54 -1.67 13.43
CA ILE A 33 4.00 -1.78 13.50
C ILE A 33 4.64 -0.68 12.67
N VAL A 34 5.54 0.08 13.31
CA VAL A 34 6.32 1.15 12.70
C VAL A 34 7.74 0.66 12.48
N ILE A 35 8.15 0.63 11.20
CA ILE A 35 9.38 0.03 10.71
C ILE A 35 10.33 1.14 10.27
N ALA A 36 11.46 1.27 10.95
CA ALA A 36 12.56 2.13 10.52
C ALA A 36 13.60 1.31 9.78
N ASN A 37 13.80 1.61 8.50
CA ASN A 37 14.89 1.09 7.67
C ASN A 37 16.24 1.75 8.01
N ASP A 38 16.42 2.23 9.22
CA ASP A 38 17.68 2.70 9.76
C ASP A 38 17.68 2.46 11.27
N LYS A 39 18.68 1.72 11.76
CA LYS A 39 18.82 1.37 13.18
C LYS A 39 19.16 2.57 14.06
N THR A 40 19.70 3.63 13.48
CA THR A 40 20.18 4.82 14.19
C THR A 40 19.08 5.84 14.45
N ILE A 41 17.97 5.77 13.70
CA ILE A 41 16.86 6.70 13.89
C ILE A 41 16.16 6.42 15.20
N ASP A 42 16.04 7.46 16.02
CA ASP A 42 15.17 7.45 17.18
C ASP A 42 13.84 8.14 16.90
N PHE A 43 12.76 7.55 17.40
CA PHE A 43 11.41 8.05 17.21
C PHE A 43 10.50 7.50 18.31
N LYS A 44 9.42 8.23 18.58
CA LYS A 44 8.43 7.85 19.60
C LYS A 44 7.15 7.43 18.92
N VAL A 45 6.55 6.37 19.44
CA VAL A 45 5.21 5.89 19.08
C VAL A 45 4.43 5.63 20.36
N PRO A 46 3.08 5.58 20.30
CA PRO A 46 2.28 5.12 21.43
C PRO A 46 2.69 3.72 21.91
N ALA A 47 2.52 3.44 23.21
CA ALA A 47 3.03 2.20 23.83
C ALA A 47 2.41 0.91 23.27
N TYR A 48 1.20 0.98 22.70
CA TYR A 48 0.52 -0.14 22.06
C TYR A 48 1.04 -0.43 20.63
N VAL A 49 1.93 0.41 20.09
CA VAL A 49 2.50 0.26 18.75
C VAL A 49 3.83 -0.49 18.82
N LYS A 50 3.99 -1.51 17.96
CA LYS A 50 5.26 -2.23 17.83
C LYS A 50 6.25 -1.38 17.02
N THR A 51 7.52 -1.40 17.38
CA THR A 51 8.60 -0.79 16.58
C THR A 51 9.55 -1.84 16.06
N PHE A 52 10.04 -1.67 14.83
CA PHE A 52 11.02 -2.56 14.23
C PHE A 52 12.11 -1.75 13.53
N LYS A 53 13.36 -1.82 14.00
CA LYS A 53 14.49 -1.10 13.42
C LYS A 53 15.43 -2.07 12.70
N ARG A 54 15.86 -1.74 11.48
CA ARG A 54 16.66 -2.63 10.61
C ARG A 54 17.56 -1.83 9.67
N ASP A 55 18.43 -2.53 8.95
CA ASP A 55 19.22 -1.91 7.87
C ASP A 55 18.34 -1.67 6.63
N ASN A 56 18.68 -0.67 5.81
CA ASN A 56 17.94 -0.35 4.58
C ASN A 56 18.24 -1.32 3.42
N ILE A 57 17.88 -2.60 3.59
CA ILE A 57 18.00 -3.62 2.55
C ILE A 57 16.61 -3.87 1.95
N GLY A 58 16.47 -3.92 0.62
CA GLY A 58 15.18 -4.19 -0.01
C GLY A 58 14.15 -3.06 0.04
N PHE A 59 14.53 -1.86 0.48
CA PHE A 59 13.66 -0.69 0.60
C PHE A 59 12.38 -0.98 1.42
N ASP A 60 11.25 -0.40 1.04
CA ASP A 60 9.96 -0.57 1.72
C ASP A 60 9.53 -2.04 1.80
N PHE A 61 9.61 -2.77 0.67
CA PHE A 61 9.29 -4.19 0.61
C PHE A 61 10.18 -5.05 1.49
N GLY A 62 11.46 -4.68 1.62
CA GLY A 62 12.38 -5.34 2.55
C GLY A 62 11.98 -5.12 4.00
N GLY A 63 11.56 -3.90 4.37
CA GLY A 63 11.11 -3.60 5.72
C GLY A 63 9.84 -4.34 6.09
N TRP A 64 8.85 -4.34 5.20
CA TRP A 64 7.64 -5.15 5.38
C TRP A 64 7.94 -6.64 5.45
N THR A 65 8.82 -7.16 4.58
CA THR A 65 9.23 -8.57 4.58
C THR A 65 9.83 -8.98 5.92
N ASP A 66 10.79 -8.21 6.44
CA ASP A 66 11.45 -8.54 7.70
C ASP A 66 10.47 -8.50 8.87
N ALA A 67 9.59 -7.49 8.92
CA ALA A 67 8.58 -7.37 9.97
C ALA A 67 7.57 -8.54 9.91
N LEU A 68 7.08 -8.90 8.73
CA LEU A 68 6.11 -9.98 8.56
C LEU A 68 6.69 -11.35 8.90
N LEU A 69 7.88 -11.66 8.37
CA LEU A 69 8.43 -13.01 8.36
C LEU A 69 9.38 -13.29 9.53
N THR A 70 9.59 -12.33 10.42
CA THR A 70 10.27 -12.57 11.69
C THR A 70 9.28 -13.20 12.65
N ASP A 71 9.66 -14.35 13.20
CA ASP A 71 8.84 -15.18 14.08
C ASP A 71 7.45 -15.54 13.50
N ASP A 72 7.34 -15.57 12.17
CA ASP A 72 6.08 -15.75 11.44
C ASP A 72 4.97 -14.81 11.92
N LEU A 73 5.29 -13.57 12.33
CA LEU A 73 4.36 -12.58 12.88
C LEU A 73 3.09 -12.47 12.04
N TYR A 74 3.22 -12.52 10.73
CA TYR A 74 2.08 -12.46 9.81
C TYR A 74 0.99 -13.44 10.24
N LYS A 75 1.29 -14.70 10.57
CA LYS A 75 0.30 -15.77 10.83
C LYS A 75 -0.74 -15.46 11.93
N SER A 76 -0.47 -14.50 12.82
CA SER A 76 -1.39 -14.08 13.88
C SER A 76 -2.49 -13.10 13.44
N TYR A 77 -2.56 -12.75 12.16
CA TYR A 77 -3.50 -11.77 11.62
C TYR A 77 -4.42 -12.37 10.54
N ASP A 78 -5.39 -11.62 10.06
CA ASP A 78 -6.27 -11.98 8.94
C ASP A 78 -6.08 -11.03 7.76
N ASN A 79 -5.84 -9.74 8.07
CA ASN A 79 -5.71 -8.68 7.07
C ASN A 79 -4.45 -7.84 7.30
N PHE A 80 -4.00 -7.21 6.22
CA PHE A 80 -2.78 -6.43 6.18
C PHE A 80 -3.02 -5.12 5.45
N ILE A 81 -2.45 -4.05 5.99
CA ILE A 81 -2.33 -2.77 5.29
C ILE A 81 -0.86 -2.36 5.33
N PHE A 82 -0.28 -2.17 4.14
CA PHE A 82 1.10 -1.76 3.96
C PHE A 82 1.11 -0.28 3.62
N VAL A 83 1.95 0.49 4.29
CA VAL A 83 2.05 1.95 4.12
C VAL A 83 3.52 2.34 4.15
N ASN A 84 3.95 3.28 3.28
CA ASN A 84 5.30 3.84 3.34
C ASN A 84 5.31 5.34 3.62
N SER A 85 6.48 5.86 3.97
CA SER A 85 6.68 7.28 4.32
C SER A 85 6.48 8.31 3.20
N SER A 86 6.07 7.87 2.01
CA SER A 86 5.64 8.80 0.96
C SER A 86 4.20 9.27 1.14
N VAL A 87 3.41 8.67 2.03
CA VAL A 87 2.03 9.09 2.27
C VAL A 87 1.92 10.43 3.00
N LEU A 88 0.87 11.16 2.68
CA LEU A 88 0.30 12.24 3.48
C LEU A 88 -1.17 11.92 3.73
N GLY A 89 -1.66 12.19 4.94
CA GLY A 89 -3.00 11.84 5.40
C GLY A 89 -2.98 11.29 6.84
N PRO A 90 -4.08 10.69 7.32
CA PRO A 90 -5.31 10.44 6.58
C PRO A 90 -6.13 11.73 6.37
N PHE A 91 -6.66 11.89 5.15
CA PHE A 91 -7.63 12.91 4.78
C PHE A 91 -9.03 12.32 4.92
N LEU A 92 -9.66 12.61 6.05
CA LEU A 92 -11.02 12.16 6.34
C LEU A 92 -11.89 13.40 6.54
N PRO A 93 -13.14 13.41 6.02
CA PRO A 93 -14.07 14.48 6.33
C PRO A 93 -14.36 14.56 7.83
N ASP A 94 -14.62 15.76 8.36
CA ASP A 94 -14.87 15.97 9.80
C ASP A 94 -16.06 15.14 10.35
N TYR A 95 -17.01 14.78 9.48
CA TYR A 95 -18.17 13.96 9.83
C TYR A 95 -17.89 12.44 9.78
N PHE A 96 -16.70 12.01 9.39
CA PHE A 96 -16.35 10.59 9.33
C PHE A 96 -16.04 10.04 10.73
N THR A 97 -16.80 9.05 11.16
CA THR A 97 -16.70 8.45 12.51
C THR A 97 -16.07 7.05 12.52
N GLY A 98 -15.59 6.56 11.37
CA GLY A 98 -15.00 5.23 11.24
C GLY A 98 -13.48 5.23 11.40
N LYS A 99 -12.86 4.07 11.14
CA LYS A 99 -11.41 3.97 11.02
C LYS A 99 -11.03 4.04 9.55
N TRP A 100 -9.94 4.74 9.23
CA TRP A 100 -9.46 4.79 7.85
C TRP A 100 -9.09 3.39 7.32
N THR A 101 -8.69 2.47 8.20
CA THR A 101 -8.38 1.07 7.85
C THR A 101 -9.58 0.37 7.24
N ASP A 102 -10.78 0.63 7.75
CA ASP A 102 -12.03 0.00 7.30
C ASP A 102 -12.34 0.35 5.84
N ILE A 103 -11.94 1.55 5.39
CA ILE A 103 -12.09 1.99 4.00
C ILE A 103 -11.31 1.08 3.05
N TYR A 104 -10.07 0.73 3.39
CA TYR A 104 -9.24 -0.14 2.55
C TYR A 104 -9.68 -1.60 2.62
N LEU A 105 -10.04 -2.08 3.82
CA LEU A 105 -10.52 -3.45 3.99
C LEU A 105 -11.86 -3.68 3.28
N ALA A 106 -12.78 -2.71 3.28
CA ALA A 106 -14.03 -2.77 2.53
C ALA A 106 -13.82 -2.86 1.00
N GLY A 107 -12.65 -2.43 0.51
CA GLY A 107 -12.25 -2.57 -0.90
C GLY A 107 -11.88 -4.01 -1.30
N LEU A 108 -11.55 -4.87 -0.33
CA LEU A 108 -11.25 -6.30 -0.54
C LEU A 108 -12.54 -7.13 -0.64
N LYS A 109 -13.43 -6.74 -1.55
CA LYS A 109 -14.72 -7.38 -1.78
C LYS A 109 -14.76 -8.11 -3.12
N ASP A 110 -15.75 -8.99 -3.26
CA ASP A 110 -15.93 -9.82 -4.45
C ASP A 110 -14.65 -10.60 -4.78
N ASN A 111 -14.06 -10.38 -5.95
CA ASN A 111 -12.81 -11.00 -6.37
C ASN A 111 -11.59 -10.05 -6.28
N VAL A 112 -11.70 -8.91 -5.59
CA VAL A 112 -10.57 -7.99 -5.38
C VAL A 112 -9.68 -8.52 -4.26
N LYS A 113 -8.43 -8.84 -4.59
CA LYS A 113 -7.46 -9.44 -3.65
C LYS A 113 -6.37 -8.45 -3.20
N LEU A 114 -6.21 -7.35 -3.92
CA LEU A 114 -5.28 -6.27 -3.62
C LEU A 114 -5.96 -4.93 -3.88
N PHE A 115 -6.01 -4.07 -2.87
CA PHE A 115 -6.74 -2.81 -2.93
C PHE A 115 -5.90 -1.67 -2.37
N GLY A 116 -5.75 -0.57 -3.09
CA GLY A 116 -4.99 0.60 -2.61
C GLY A 116 -5.65 1.93 -2.93
N SER A 117 -4.93 3.03 -2.78
CA SER A 117 -5.50 4.34 -3.11
C SER A 117 -5.63 4.56 -4.61
N THR A 118 -4.63 4.15 -5.40
CA THR A 118 -4.60 4.40 -6.85
C THR A 118 -4.03 3.20 -7.62
N ILE A 119 -4.44 3.10 -8.90
CA ILE A 119 -3.84 2.21 -9.89
C ILE A 119 -3.09 3.05 -10.92
N ASN A 120 -1.82 2.72 -11.15
CA ASN A 120 -1.08 3.22 -12.30
C ASN A 120 -1.18 2.20 -13.42
N THR A 121 -1.73 2.59 -14.55
CA THR A 121 -1.88 1.67 -15.70
C THR A 121 -0.65 1.64 -16.60
N CYS A 122 0.37 2.46 -16.34
CA CYS A 122 1.58 2.61 -17.15
C CYS A 122 1.31 2.98 -18.63
N ALA A 123 0.11 3.44 -18.99
CA ALA A 123 -0.27 3.70 -20.38
C ALA A 123 0.63 4.72 -21.11
N ASN A 124 1.33 5.56 -20.36
CA ASN A 124 2.26 6.56 -20.90
C ASN A 124 3.57 5.95 -21.43
N TYR A 125 3.93 4.73 -21.04
CA TYR A 125 5.25 4.16 -21.35
C TYR A 125 5.30 2.62 -21.45
N ALA A 126 4.21 1.90 -21.19
CA ALA A 126 4.14 0.45 -21.28
C ALA A 126 2.73 -0.05 -21.62
N ASP A 127 2.60 -1.35 -21.91
CA ASP A 127 1.32 -2.02 -22.17
C ASP A 127 0.43 -2.03 -20.90
N PRO A 128 -0.69 -1.29 -20.89
CA PRO A 128 -1.47 -1.14 -19.68
C PRO A 128 -2.20 -2.42 -19.27
N ILE A 129 -2.46 -3.35 -20.19
CA ILE A 129 -3.04 -4.66 -19.86
C ILE A 129 -2.04 -5.49 -19.03
N LYS A 130 -0.76 -5.39 -19.36
CA LYS A 130 0.30 -6.15 -18.67
C LYS A 130 0.76 -5.51 -17.38
N PHE A 131 0.82 -4.18 -17.34
CA PHE A 131 1.55 -3.45 -16.30
C PHE A 131 0.69 -2.60 -15.38
N SER A 132 -0.64 -2.60 -15.52
CA SER A 132 -1.51 -2.00 -14.52
C SER A 132 -1.25 -2.58 -13.14
N HIS A 133 -1.09 -1.73 -12.13
CA HIS A 133 -0.77 -2.13 -10.77
C HIS A 133 -1.29 -1.14 -9.74
N VAL A 134 -1.57 -1.64 -8.53
CA VAL A 134 -1.81 -0.81 -7.35
C VAL A 134 -0.49 -0.15 -6.94
N GLN A 135 -0.49 1.17 -6.76
CA GLN A 135 0.71 1.88 -6.32
C GLN A 135 1.02 1.58 -4.86
N SER A 136 2.29 1.32 -4.53
CA SER A 136 2.66 0.69 -3.24
C SER A 136 2.75 1.63 -2.04
N TYR A 137 2.42 2.93 -2.17
CA TYR A 137 2.46 3.84 -1.02
C TYR A 137 1.43 3.50 0.06
N ILE A 138 0.30 2.93 -0.35
CA ILE A 138 -0.63 2.26 0.56
C ILE A 138 -1.45 1.20 -0.18
N PHE A 139 -1.54 0.00 0.40
CA PHE A 139 -2.40 -1.07 -0.10
C PHE A 139 -2.78 -2.07 0.99
N ALA A 140 -3.89 -2.76 0.78
CA ALA A 140 -4.44 -3.78 1.65
C ALA A 140 -4.61 -5.12 0.93
N LEU A 141 -4.56 -6.20 1.71
CA LEU A 141 -4.79 -7.58 1.29
C LEU A 141 -5.13 -8.48 2.48
N ASN A 142 -5.66 -9.67 2.23
CA ASN A 142 -5.95 -10.67 3.26
C ASN A 142 -4.80 -11.71 3.39
N ARG A 143 -4.87 -12.56 4.42
CA ARG A 143 -3.91 -13.66 4.68
C ARG A 143 -3.65 -14.53 3.46
N GLU A 144 -4.72 -15.04 2.84
CA GLU A 144 -4.63 -15.92 1.66
C GLU A 144 -3.80 -15.27 0.54
N THR A 145 -4.05 -13.98 0.29
CA THR A 145 -3.31 -13.21 -0.70
C THR A 145 -1.86 -12.98 -0.27
N LEU A 146 -1.60 -12.72 1.01
CA LEU A 146 -0.24 -12.57 1.50
C LEU A 146 0.56 -13.85 1.30
N ASP A 147 -0.02 -15.00 1.62
CA ASP A 147 0.63 -16.31 1.48
C ASP A 147 1.01 -16.57 0.01
N LEU A 148 0.12 -16.25 -0.93
CA LEU A 148 0.41 -16.29 -2.37
C LEU A 148 1.61 -15.40 -2.73
N LEU A 149 1.66 -14.17 -2.21
CA LEU A 149 2.74 -13.22 -2.48
C LEU A 149 4.08 -13.64 -1.85
N ILE A 150 4.06 -14.31 -0.70
CA ILE A 150 5.25 -14.90 -0.07
C ILE A 150 5.80 -16.04 -0.96
N ILE A 151 4.94 -16.97 -1.39
CA ILE A 151 5.34 -18.10 -2.26
C ILE A 151 5.90 -17.60 -3.60
N ASN A 152 5.39 -16.47 -4.11
CA ASN A 152 5.88 -15.83 -5.34
C ASN A 152 7.05 -14.86 -5.10
N ASN A 153 7.70 -14.90 -3.95
CA ASN A 153 8.88 -14.09 -3.60
C ASN A 153 8.69 -12.58 -3.68
N ILE A 154 7.46 -12.06 -3.60
CA ILE A 154 7.21 -10.63 -3.43
C ILE A 154 7.72 -10.22 -2.05
N PHE A 155 7.30 -10.92 -1.01
CA PHE A 155 7.85 -10.82 0.34
C PHE A 155 8.76 -12.02 0.62
N SER A 156 10.07 -11.81 0.63
CA SER A 156 11.04 -12.90 0.76
C SER A 156 12.36 -12.42 1.36
N LYS A 157 12.81 -13.08 2.43
CA LYS A 157 14.11 -12.80 3.06
C LYS A 157 15.32 -13.19 2.20
N ASN A 158 15.10 -13.94 1.12
CA ASN A 158 16.16 -14.41 0.21
C ASN A 158 16.21 -13.60 -1.11
N HIS A 159 15.21 -12.76 -1.37
CA HIS A 159 15.06 -12.06 -2.65
C HIS A 159 14.72 -10.58 -2.44
N TYR A 160 15.59 -9.86 -1.73
CA TYR A 160 15.48 -8.41 -1.58
C TYR A 160 15.75 -7.71 -2.91
N ALA A 161 14.99 -6.63 -3.17
CA ALA A 161 15.32 -5.70 -4.25
C ALA A 161 16.64 -4.98 -3.92
N LYS A 162 17.55 -4.94 -4.89
CA LYS A 162 18.87 -4.32 -4.76
C LYS A 162 18.87 -2.87 -5.25
N THR A 163 17.93 -2.53 -6.13
CA THR A 163 17.78 -1.18 -6.69
C THR A 163 16.32 -0.71 -6.57
N MET A 164 16.12 0.60 -6.71
CA MET A 164 14.77 1.18 -6.74
C MET A 164 13.96 0.64 -7.92
N ASP A 165 14.58 0.46 -9.09
CA ASP A 165 13.91 -0.12 -10.26
C ASP A 165 13.47 -1.55 -10.01
N GLU A 166 14.27 -2.36 -9.32
CA GLU A 166 13.87 -3.71 -8.91
C GLU A 166 12.70 -3.66 -7.91
N ALA A 167 12.71 -2.71 -6.96
CA ALA A 167 11.60 -2.53 -6.02
C ALA A 167 10.31 -2.14 -6.76
N VAL A 168 10.39 -1.31 -7.80
CA VAL A 168 9.21 -0.95 -8.61
C VAL A 168 8.76 -2.12 -9.47
N TRP A 169 9.63 -2.66 -10.33
CA TRP A 169 9.23 -3.62 -11.35
C TRP A 169 9.04 -5.04 -10.82
N TYR A 170 9.92 -5.51 -9.94
CA TYR A 170 9.89 -6.88 -9.42
C TYR A 170 9.13 -7.01 -8.10
N LYS A 171 8.77 -5.89 -7.45
CA LYS A 171 7.88 -5.89 -6.29
C LYS A 171 6.54 -5.22 -6.61
N GLU A 172 6.47 -3.88 -6.66
CA GLU A 172 5.20 -3.15 -6.82
C GLU A 172 4.38 -3.59 -8.03
N VAL A 173 4.96 -3.60 -9.23
CA VAL A 173 4.28 -4.00 -10.47
C VAL A 173 4.04 -5.51 -10.49
N HIS A 174 5.04 -6.31 -10.10
CA HIS A 174 4.94 -7.76 -10.13
C HIS A 174 3.87 -8.30 -9.16
N MET A 175 3.72 -7.69 -7.99
CA MET A 175 2.69 -8.03 -7.01
C MET A 175 1.30 -8.06 -7.65
N SER A 176 0.91 -6.99 -8.33
CA SER A 176 -0.39 -6.93 -9.03
C SER A 176 -0.51 -7.96 -10.16
N ARG A 177 0.59 -8.30 -10.84
CA ARG A 177 0.62 -9.33 -11.88
C ARG A 177 0.43 -10.73 -11.29
N VAL A 178 1.05 -11.04 -10.16
CA VAL A 178 0.86 -12.32 -9.45
C VAL A 178 -0.61 -12.51 -9.07
N ILE A 179 -1.25 -11.47 -8.54
CA ILE A 179 -2.68 -11.50 -8.20
C ILE A 179 -3.53 -11.86 -9.42
N ARG A 180 -3.34 -11.16 -10.55
CA ARG A 180 -4.10 -11.41 -11.78
C ARG A 180 -3.83 -12.78 -12.39
N ALA A 181 -2.58 -13.22 -12.39
CA ALA A 181 -2.20 -14.54 -12.89
C ALA A 181 -2.89 -15.68 -12.11
N ASN A 182 -3.24 -15.43 -10.85
CA ASN A 182 -3.98 -16.36 -9.98
C ASN A 182 -5.49 -16.06 -9.94
N GLY A 183 -6.01 -15.33 -10.93
CA GLY A 183 -7.44 -15.09 -11.12
C GLY A 183 -8.04 -13.99 -10.25
N GLY A 184 -7.28 -13.39 -9.32
CA GLY A 184 -7.72 -12.27 -8.50
C GLY A 184 -7.73 -10.94 -9.26
N ASN A 185 -8.63 -10.04 -8.88
CA ASN A 185 -8.67 -8.67 -9.38
C ASN A 185 -7.89 -7.72 -8.46
N ILE A 186 -7.52 -6.56 -9.00
CA ILE A 186 -6.98 -5.42 -8.23
C ILE A 186 -8.00 -4.29 -8.24
N GLY A 187 -7.99 -3.45 -7.20
CA GLY A 187 -8.89 -2.30 -7.09
C GLY A 187 -8.24 -1.11 -6.42
N SER A 188 -8.93 0.03 -6.47
CA SER A 188 -8.48 1.23 -5.76
C SER A 188 -9.60 2.16 -5.36
N LEU A 189 -9.30 3.10 -4.46
CA LEU A 189 -10.19 4.21 -4.09
C LEU A 189 -10.43 5.21 -5.23
N LEU A 190 -9.54 5.27 -6.22
CA LEU A 190 -9.69 6.14 -7.37
C LEU A 190 -11.02 5.90 -8.11
N LYS A 191 -11.97 6.84 -7.96
CA LYS A 191 -13.33 6.77 -8.51
C LYS A 191 -13.36 6.45 -10.01
N TYR A 192 -12.42 7.00 -10.78
CA TYR A 192 -12.32 6.75 -12.22
C TYR A 192 -12.16 5.26 -12.58
N TYR A 193 -11.58 4.45 -11.69
CA TYR A 193 -11.40 3.01 -11.86
C TYR A 193 -12.34 2.16 -10.99
N GLN A 194 -13.37 2.78 -10.40
CA GLN A 194 -14.36 2.05 -9.61
C GLN A 194 -15.11 1.03 -10.49
N GLY A 195 -15.12 -0.23 -10.07
CA GLY A 195 -15.81 -1.33 -10.78
C GLY A 195 -15.11 -1.81 -12.05
N VAL A 196 -13.89 -1.33 -12.35
CA VAL A 196 -13.11 -1.83 -13.48
C VAL A 196 -12.56 -3.22 -13.18
N ASP A 197 -12.77 -4.15 -14.12
CA ASP A 197 -12.16 -5.49 -14.08
C ASP A 197 -10.74 -5.43 -14.66
N PHE A 198 -9.75 -5.35 -13.77
CA PHE A 198 -8.33 -5.39 -14.13
C PHE A 198 -7.81 -6.80 -14.37
N THR A 199 -8.62 -7.87 -14.21
CA THR A 199 -8.20 -9.21 -14.68
C THR A 199 -8.02 -9.26 -16.20
N PHE A 200 -8.62 -8.28 -16.91
CA PHE A 200 -8.59 -8.14 -18.36
C PHE A 200 -9.08 -9.38 -19.12
N LYS A 201 -9.88 -10.23 -18.47
CA LYS A 201 -10.64 -11.32 -19.14
C LYS A 201 -11.66 -10.74 -20.12
N VAL A 202 -12.13 -9.52 -19.85
CA VAL A 202 -12.96 -8.71 -20.74
C VAL A 202 -12.25 -7.39 -20.99
N LYS A 203 -12.41 -6.83 -22.19
CA LYS A 203 -11.87 -5.51 -22.53
C LYS A 203 -12.42 -4.44 -21.56
N PRO A 204 -11.57 -3.58 -20.98
CA PRO A 204 -12.04 -2.53 -20.09
C PRO A 204 -12.96 -1.56 -20.84
N LYS A 205 -14.03 -1.13 -20.17
CA LYS A 205 -15.00 -0.14 -20.68
C LYS A 205 -14.53 1.31 -20.49
N VAL A 206 -13.37 1.49 -19.87
CA VAL A 206 -12.74 2.79 -19.61
C VAL A 206 -11.42 2.91 -20.36
N ILE A 207 -10.96 4.13 -20.58
CA ILE A 207 -9.63 4.40 -21.10
C ILE A 207 -8.62 4.24 -19.95
N LEU A 208 -7.52 3.54 -20.18
CA LEU A 208 -6.46 3.38 -19.19
C LEU A 208 -5.50 4.58 -19.31
N LEU A 209 -5.46 5.45 -18.29
CA LEU A 209 -4.86 6.79 -18.36
C LEU A 209 -3.43 6.91 -17.81
N GLY A 210 -2.83 5.82 -17.35
CA GLY A 210 -1.47 5.79 -16.82
C GLY A 210 -1.37 6.20 -15.35
N ASP A 211 -0.37 7.01 -15.02
CA ASP A 211 -0.13 7.51 -13.66
C ASP A 211 -0.94 8.79 -13.42
N LEU A 212 -2.03 8.63 -12.68
CA LEU A 212 -2.98 9.72 -12.42
C LEU A 212 -2.60 10.58 -11.22
N LEU A 213 -1.57 10.23 -10.45
CA LEU A 213 -1.20 10.96 -9.22
C LEU A 213 -0.31 12.17 -9.52
N ASN A 214 -0.90 13.19 -10.14
CA ASN A 214 -0.26 14.44 -10.53
C ASN A 214 -1.23 15.65 -10.42
N ASN A 215 -0.68 16.87 -10.37
CA ASN A 215 -1.48 18.10 -10.19
C ASN A 215 -2.51 18.35 -11.29
N ARG A 216 -2.32 17.83 -12.51
CA ARG A 216 -3.30 18.02 -13.60
C ARG A 216 -4.57 17.22 -13.38
N CYS A 217 -4.48 16.14 -12.60
CA CYS A 217 -5.60 15.25 -12.30
C CYS A 217 -6.25 15.56 -10.95
N ARG A 218 -5.58 16.32 -10.07
CA ARG A 218 -6.11 16.76 -8.78
C ARG A 218 -7.32 17.68 -8.98
N ASN A 219 -8.38 17.46 -8.21
CA ASN A 219 -9.70 18.09 -8.32
C ASN A 219 -10.40 17.89 -9.68
N VAL A 220 -9.90 16.97 -10.52
CA VAL A 220 -10.53 16.56 -11.79
C VAL A 220 -10.90 15.09 -11.76
N LEU A 221 -9.95 14.23 -11.41
CA LEU A 221 -10.12 12.77 -11.33
C LEU A 221 -10.03 12.23 -9.89
N TRP A 222 -9.40 12.99 -8.99
CA TRP A 222 -9.29 12.67 -7.57
C TRP A 222 -9.07 13.92 -6.74
N ASN A 223 -9.40 13.85 -5.47
CA ASN A 223 -8.91 14.75 -4.41
C ASN A 223 -8.43 13.91 -3.22
N GLU A 224 -7.89 14.57 -2.20
CA GLU A 224 -7.34 13.94 -1.01
C GLU A 224 -8.35 13.09 -0.25
N TYR A 225 -9.59 13.59 -0.11
CA TYR A 225 -10.67 12.91 0.59
C TYR A 225 -11.18 11.68 -0.19
N ASP A 226 -11.04 11.66 -1.52
CA ASP A 226 -11.33 10.48 -2.32
C ASP A 226 -10.32 9.35 -2.08
N LEU A 227 -9.06 9.69 -1.81
CA LEU A 227 -7.95 8.74 -1.76
C LEU A 227 -7.52 8.35 -0.34
N VAL A 228 -7.99 9.07 0.68
CA VAL A 228 -7.63 8.97 2.12
C VAL A 228 -6.16 9.28 2.39
N PHE A 229 -5.25 8.67 1.66
CA PHE A 229 -3.84 9.03 1.64
C PHE A 229 -3.42 9.37 0.21
N VAL A 230 -2.55 10.37 0.08
CA VAL A 230 -1.93 10.75 -1.20
C VAL A 230 -0.41 10.70 -1.07
N LYS A 231 0.29 10.59 -2.20
CA LYS A 231 1.75 10.54 -2.20
C LYS A 231 2.32 11.95 -2.08
N GLY A 232 2.70 12.35 -0.86
CA GLY A 232 3.21 13.68 -0.50
C GLY A 232 4.65 13.97 -0.94
N ASN A 233 5.26 13.10 -1.74
CA ASN A 233 6.54 13.38 -2.41
C ASN A 233 6.39 13.65 -3.92
N ARG A 234 5.15 13.75 -4.40
CA ARG A 234 4.83 14.42 -5.66
C ARG A 234 4.76 15.92 -5.35
N ASP A 235 5.10 16.79 -6.30
CA ASP A 235 5.02 18.26 -6.18
C ASP A 235 3.56 18.77 -6.05
N ILE A 236 2.77 18.16 -5.17
CA ILE A 236 1.39 18.48 -4.85
C ILE A 236 1.42 19.57 -3.78
N ILE A 237 0.89 20.73 -4.12
CA ILE A 237 0.81 21.88 -3.22
C ILE A 237 -0.53 21.80 -2.49
N PHE A 238 -0.49 21.66 -1.16
CA PHE A 238 -1.67 21.58 -0.30
C PHE A 238 -2.15 22.97 0.10
#